data_AF-B0CEV7-F1
#
_entry.id   AF-B0CEV7-F1
#
_cell.length_a   1.000
_cell.length_b   1.000
_cell.length_c   1.000
_cell.angle_alpha   90.00
_cell.angle_beta   90.00
_cell.angle_gamma   90.00
#
_symmetry.space_group_name_H-M   'P 1'
#
loop_
_entity.id
_entity.type
_entity.pdbx_description
1 polymer ?
#
loop_
_entity_poly.entity_id
_entity_poly.type
_entity_poly.pdbx_seq_one_letter_code
_entity_poly.pdbx_strand_id
1 'polypeptide(L)'
;MAIQLNSVVPFGRSRNEYIKMFNLTAADLGRSILGAGDGPASFNAESTPLGSQIISVDPIYELSGAAIQQRFETVLDDIINQVKATPQDWVWSYHSSPEDLRHNRIQAMQNFLQDYELGKQQKRYQTAALPTLPFPNQTFELALCSHFLFLYSQQYDVAFHLAAIRELLRISAEVRIFPLLTLMLKPSPYIQPVIQACQDWGYVASIETVGYELQKGGNQMLVIHTP
;
A
#
# COMPACT_ATOMS: atom_id res chain seq x y z
N MET A 1 14.03 9.73 -15.62
CA MET A 1 14.51 8.41 -15.16
C MET A 1 13.29 7.55 -14.94
N ALA A 2 13.09 6.52 -15.76
CA ALA A 2 11.95 5.62 -15.65
C ALA A 2 12.18 4.67 -14.47
N ILE A 3 11.19 4.57 -13.59
CA ILE A 3 11.13 3.62 -12.48
C ILE A 3 11.36 2.21 -13.07
N GLN A 4 12.40 1.50 -12.61
CA GLN A 4 12.58 0.09 -12.97
C GLN A 4 11.49 -0.75 -12.29
N LEU A 5 10.39 -0.93 -13.01
CA LEU A 5 9.24 -1.79 -12.67
C LEU A 5 9.61 -3.27 -12.39
N ASN A 6 10.87 -3.67 -12.58
CA ASN A 6 11.35 -5.03 -12.30
C ASN A 6 11.61 -5.31 -10.82
N SER A 7 11.55 -4.29 -9.94
CA SER A 7 11.92 -4.43 -8.52
C SER A 7 10.74 -4.40 -7.54
N VAL A 8 9.54 -4.08 -8.01
CA VAL A 8 8.32 -4.03 -7.19
C VAL A 8 7.36 -5.12 -7.64
N VAL A 9 7.03 -6.01 -6.72
CA VAL A 9 6.17 -7.17 -7.02
C VAL A 9 4.70 -6.73 -7.11
N PRO A 10 3.98 -7.06 -8.19
CA PRO A 10 2.55 -6.79 -8.33
C PRO A 10 1.73 -7.75 -7.47
N PHE A 11 1.78 -7.58 -6.16
CA PHE A 11 1.14 -8.45 -5.18
C PHE A 11 0.04 -7.65 -4.47
N GLY A 12 -1.22 -7.88 -4.81
CA GLY A 12 -2.35 -7.14 -4.24
C GLY A 12 -2.67 -7.56 -2.80
N ARG A 13 -3.39 -6.71 -2.06
CA ARG A 13 -4.01 -7.05 -0.78
C ARG A 13 -5.52 -6.82 -0.85
N SER A 14 -6.27 -7.61 -0.09
CA SER A 14 -7.73 -7.50 -0.03
C SER A 14 -8.21 -6.31 0.81
N ARG A 15 -9.49 -5.97 0.70
CA ARG A 15 -10.12 -4.95 1.55
C ARG A 15 -10.00 -5.26 3.04
N ASN A 16 -10.17 -6.52 3.43
CA ASN A 16 -10.04 -6.91 4.84
C ASN A 16 -8.61 -6.73 5.35
N GLU A 17 -7.60 -6.98 4.50
CA GLU A 17 -6.21 -6.65 4.82
C GLU A 17 -6.03 -5.15 5.01
N TYR A 18 -6.54 -4.30 4.10
CA TYR A 18 -6.46 -2.83 4.26
C TYR A 18 -7.09 -2.35 5.58
N ILE A 19 -8.27 -2.88 5.92
CA ILE A 19 -8.94 -2.56 7.19
C ILE A 19 -8.04 -2.87 8.38
N LYS A 20 -7.37 -4.04 8.39
CA LYS A 20 -6.51 -4.45 9.50
C LYS A 20 -5.12 -3.80 9.48
N MET A 21 -4.57 -3.50 8.31
CA MET A 21 -3.27 -2.82 8.15
C MET A 21 -3.31 -1.36 8.60
N PHE A 22 -4.46 -0.72 8.46
CA PHE A 22 -4.63 0.72 8.73
C PHE A 22 -5.63 1.03 9.84
N ASN A 23 -6.10 0.01 10.58
CA ASN A 23 -7.18 0.13 11.57
C ASN A 23 -8.39 0.94 11.05
N LEU A 24 -8.81 0.70 9.80
CA LEU A 24 -9.89 1.49 9.18
C LEU A 24 -11.22 1.21 9.88
N THR A 25 -11.86 2.29 10.32
CA THR A 25 -13.22 2.25 10.88
C THR A 25 -14.27 2.41 9.77
N ALA A 26 -15.55 2.20 10.12
CA ALA A 26 -16.65 2.50 9.20
C ALA A 26 -16.68 4.00 8.82
N ALA A 27 -16.29 4.89 9.75
CA ALA A 27 -16.16 6.32 9.48
C ALA A 27 -15.03 6.59 8.48
N ASP A 28 -13.88 5.94 8.65
CA ASP A 28 -12.76 6.09 7.70
C ASP A 28 -13.16 5.64 6.29
N LEU A 29 -13.88 4.51 6.17
CA LEU A 29 -14.33 3.97 4.89
C LEU A 29 -15.39 4.83 4.18
N GLY A 30 -16.00 5.78 4.90
CA GLY A 30 -16.91 6.78 4.35
C GLY A 30 -16.22 8.07 3.85
N ARG A 31 -14.93 8.23 4.11
CA ARG A 31 -14.13 9.38 3.66
C ARG A 31 -13.75 9.26 2.19
N SER A 32 -13.30 10.38 1.62
CA SER A 32 -12.56 10.40 0.36
C SER A 32 -11.13 9.86 0.57
N ILE A 33 -10.80 8.74 -0.09
CA ILE A 33 -9.56 7.99 0.13
C ILE A 33 -8.69 7.99 -1.13
N LEU A 34 -7.40 8.24 -0.94
CA LEU A 34 -6.34 7.91 -1.90
C LEU A 34 -5.61 6.65 -1.46
N GLY A 35 -5.49 5.66 -2.34
CA GLY A 35 -4.54 4.56 -2.18
C GLY A 35 -3.30 4.80 -3.06
N ALA A 36 -2.13 4.95 -2.45
CA ALA A 36 -0.88 5.28 -3.13
C ALA A 36 0.08 4.07 -3.19
N GLY A 37 0.40 3.63 -4.40
CA GLY A 37 1.18 2.40 -4.62
C GLY A 37 0.36 1.14 -4.34
N ASP A 38 -0.94 1.18 -4.63
CA ASP A 38 -1.86 0.07 -4.33
C ASP A 38 -1.56 -1.21 -5.14
N GLY A 39 -0.86 -1.07 -6.28
CA GLY A 39 -0.67 -2.17 -7.22
C GLY A 39 -2.01 -2.84 -7.57
N PRO A 40 -2.03 -4.17 -7.76
CA PRO A 40 -3.26 -4.91 -8.04
C PRO A 40 -4.06 -5.28 -6.76
N ALA A 41 -4.18 -4.37 -5.80
CA ALA A 41 -5.01 -4.57 -4.61
C ALA A 41 -6.50 -4.53 -4.95
N SER A 42 -7.30 -5.37 -4.30
CA SER A 42 -8.77 -5.38 -4.47
C SER A 42 -9.50 -4.46 -3.48
N PHE A 43 -8.78 -3.70 -2.64
CA PHE A 43 -9.42 -2.77 -1.70
C PHE A 43 -10.40 -1.81 -2.37
N ASN A 44 -10.01 -1.20 -3.50
CA ASN A 44 -10.86 -0.30 -4.27
C ASN A 44 -12.06 -1.06 -4.88
N ALA A 45 -11.80 -2.18 -5.56
CA ALA A 45 -12.80 -3.04 -6.18
C ALA A 45 -13.86 -3.54 -5.19
N GLU A 46 -13.45 -3.99 -4.01
CA GLU A 46 -14.34 -4.53 -2.98
C GLU A 46 -15.09 -3.44 -2.20
N SER A 47 -14.53 -2.23 -2.08
CA SER A 47 -15.15 -1.16 -1.29
C SER A 47 -16.06 -0.26 -2.11
N THR A 48 -15.83 -0.14 -3.42
CA THR A 48 -16.66 0.69 -4.31
C THR A 48 -18.14 0.27 -4.31
N PRO A 49 -18.51 -1.02 -4.42
CA PRO A 49 -19.91 -1.46 -4.32
C PRO A 49 -20.56 -1.18 -2.96
N LEU A 50 -19.76 -0.93 -1.93
CA LEU A 50 -20.21 -0.59 -0.58
C LEU A 50 -20.32 0.93 -0.35
N GLY A 51 -20.08 1.73 -1.39
CA GLY A 51 -20.24 3.19 -1.36
C GLY A 51 -18.97 3.98 -0.97
N SER A 52 -17.82 3.33 -0.81
CA SER A 52 -16.56 4.03 -0.53
C SER A 52 -16.07 4.82 -1.75
N GLN A 53 -15.49 6.00 -1.51
CA GLN A 53 -14.93 6.86 -2.54
C GLN A 53 -13.41 6.74 -2.56
N ILE A 54 -12.89 5.88 -3.44
CA ILE A 54 -11.46 5.53 -3.47
C ILE A 54 -10.88 5.81 -4.84
N ILE A 55 -9.76 6.55 -4.87
CA ILE A 55 -8.87 6.63 -6.03
C ILE A 55 -7.56 5.92 -5.67
N SER A 56 -7.20 4.94 -6.48
CA SER A 56 -5.93 4.23 -6.40
C SER A 56 -4.97 4.77 -7.45
N VAL A 57 -3.74 5.04 -7.05
CA VAL A 57 -2.65 5.45 -7.95
C VAL A 57 -1.49 4.47 -7.89
N ASP A 58 -1.04 4.04 -9.07
CA ASP A 58 0.13 3.18 -9.22
C ASP A 58 0.69 3.28 -10.64
N PRO A 59 2.02 3.29 -10.83
CA PRO A 59 2.63 3.23 -12.16
C PRO A 59 2.17 2.02 -12.99
N ILE A 60 1.85 0.89 -12.34
CA ILE A 60 1.41 -0.32 -13.01
C ILE A 60 0.12 -0.14 -13.79
N TYR A 61 -0.69 0.88 -13.46
CA TYR A 61 -1.96 1.12 -14.13
C TYR A 61 -1.81 1.65 -15.55
N GLU A 62 -0.58 1.93 -16.02
CA GLU A 62 -0.31 2.09 -17.45
C GLU A 62 -0.65 0.81 -18.24
N LEU A 63 -0.49 -0.36 -17.62
CA LEU A 63 -0.68 -1.66 -18.24
C LEU A 63 -2.16 -2.05 -18.35
N SER A 64 -2.45 -3.01 -19.24
CA SER A 64 -3.75 -3.69 -19.29
C SER A 64 -3.89 -4.69 -18.15
N GLY A 65 -5.14 -5.06 -17.79
CA GLY A 65 -5.39 -6.09 -16.78
C GLY A 65 -4.66 -7.41 -17.09
N ALA A 66 -4.67 -7.85 -18.35
CA ALA A 66 -3.99 -9.06 -18.79
C ALA A 66 -2.46 -9.00 -18.58
N ALA A 67 -1.83 -7.84 -18.84
CA ALA A 67 -0.40 -7.67 -18.62
C ALA A 67 -0.05 -7.66 -17.12
N ILE A 68 -0.91 -7.08 -16.28
CA ILE A 68 -0.76 -7.12 -14.82
C ILE A 68 -0.88 -8.56 -14.31
N GLN A 69 -1.90 -9.29 -14.78
CA GLN A 69 -2.11 -10.69 -14.45
C GLN A 69 -0.89 -11.56 -14.81
N GLN A 70 -0.36 -11.42 -16.02
CA GLN A 70 0.80 -12.19 -16.46
C GLN A 70 2.03 -11.94 -15.57
N ARG A 71 2.27 -10.68 -15.16
CA ARG A 71 3.37 -10.37 -14.24
C ARG A 71 3.18 -11.02 -12.88
N PHE A 72 1.95 -11.03 -12.35
CA PHE A 72 1.64 -11.70 -11.10
C PHE A 72 1.84 -13.21 -11.19
N GLU A 73 1.34 -13.85 -12.24
CA GLU A 73 1.49 -15.30 -12.45
C GLU A 73 2.97 -15.70 -12.56
N THR A 74 3.80 -14.85 -13.16
CA THR A 74 5.24 -15.09 -13.31
C THR A 74 5.99 -15.11 -11.97
N VAL A 75 5.54 -14.34 -10.97
CA VAL A 75 6.26 -14.17 -9.70
C VAL A 75 5.61 -14.93 -8.53
N LEU A 76 4.35 -15.37 -8.67
CA LEU A 76 3.58 -15.97 -7.59
C LEU A 76 4.27 -17.21 -6.99
N ASP A 77 4.70 -18.15 -7.84
CA ASP A 77 5.30 -19.40 -7.38
C ASP A 77 6.61 -19.16 -6.63
N ASP A 78 7.48 -18.30 -7.17
CA ASP A 78 8.77 -17.97 -6.56
C ASP A 78 8.59 -17.32 -5.18
N ILE A 79 7.62 -16.41 -5.03
CA ILE A 79 7.33 -15.77 -3.75
C ILE A 79 6.81 -16.78 -2.74
N ILE A 80 5.85 -17.63 -3.13
CA ILE A 80 5.29 -18.63 -2.21
C ILE A 80 6.36 -19.66 -1.83
N ASN A 81 7.25 -20.03 -2.74
CA ASN A 81 8.38 -20.91 -2.46
C ASN A 81 9.38 -20.25 -1.49
N GLN A 82 9.67 -18.95 -1.65
CA GLN A 82 10.49 -18.21 -0.71
C GLN A 82 9.85 -18.15 0.68
N VAL A 83 8.55 -17.88 0.76
CA VAL A 83 7.79 -17.87 2.01
C VAL A 83 7.89 -19.23 2.73
N LYS A 84 7.76 -20.33 1.99
CA LYS A 84 7.93 -21.69 2.53
C LYS A 84 9.36 -21.98 2.97
N ALA A 85 10.35 -21.41 2.28
CA ALA A 85 11.77 -21.60 2.59
C ALA A 85 12.23 -20.78 3.81
N THR A 86 11.47 -19.75 4.21
CA THR A 86 11.80 -18.91 5.38
C THR A 86 10.70 -18.92 6.46
N PRO A 87 10.30 -20.09 7.00
CA PRO A 87 9.13 -20.20 7.87
C PRO A 87 9.20 -19.37 9.17
N GLN A 88 10.40 -18.96 9.60
CA GLN A 88 10.62 -18.18 10.82
C GLN A 88 10.35 -16.67 10.63
N ASP A 89 10.20 -16.23 9.39
CA ASP A 89 10.02 -14.83 9.00
C ASP A 89 8.54 -14.40 8.98
N TRP A 90 7.62 -15.37 9.09
CA TRP A 90 6.19 -15.17 8.84
C TRP A 90 5.33 -15.46 10.07
N VAL A 91 4.25 -14.70 10.19
CA VAL A 91 3.21 -14.85 11.21
C VAL A 91 1.91 -15.26 10.52
N TRP A 92 1.29 -16.32 11.04
CA TRP A 92 0.12 -16.97 10.45
C TRP A 92 -1.18 -16.70 11.23
N SER A 93 -1.25 -15.54 11.91
CA SER A 93 -2.43 -15.15 12.69
C SER A 93 -3.59 -14.68 11.82
N TYR A 94 -3.28 -14.04 10.67
CA TYR A 94 -4.27 -13.63 9.68
C TYR A 94 -4.42 -14.66 8.55
N HIS A 95 -3.31 -15.02 7.90
CA HIS A 95 -3.29 -16.11 6.91
C HIS A 95 -2.93 -17.39 7.66
N SER A 96 -3.64 -18.48 7.43
CA SER A 96 -3.47 -19.72 8.19
C SER A 96 -2.22 -20.53 7.76
N SER A 97 -1.71 -20.29 6.55
CA SER A 97 -0.57 -20.98 5.96
C SER A 97 -0.03 -20.26 4.71
N PRO A 98 1.13 -20.65 4.14
CA PRO A 98 1.58 -20.17 2.84
C PRO A 98 0.56 -20.41 1.71
N GLU A 99 -0.17 -21.52 1.76
CA GLU A 99 -1.23 -21.85 0.81
C GLU A 99 -2.45 -20.93 0.95
N ASP A 100 -2.81 -20.58 2.19
CA ASP A 100 -3.89 -19.62 2.45
C ASP A 100 -3.49 -18.22 1.98
N LEU A 101 -2.24 -17.80 2.21
CA LEU A 101 -1.67 -16.58 1.65
C LEU A 101 -1.75 -16.59 0.12
N ARG A 102 -1.33 -17.69 -0.53
CA ARG A 102 -1.43 -17.86 -1.99
C ARG A 102 -2.87 -17.69 -2.46
N HIS A 103 -3.81 -18.37 -1.81
CA HIS A 103 -5.21 -18.30 -2.16
C HIS A 103 -5.75 -16.88 -2.05
N ASN A 104 -5.51 -16.20 -0.93
CA ASN A 104 -5.95 -14.81 -0.72
C ASN A 104 -5.34 -13.85 -1.77
N ARG A 105 -4.07 -14.03 -2.14
CA ARG A 105 -3.41 -13.21 -3.17
C ARG A 105 -4.01 -13.41 -4.56
N ILE A 106 -4.34 -14.65 -4.91
CA ILE A 106 -5.07 -14.97 -6.14
C ILE A 106 -6.46 -14.34 -6.12
N GLN A 107 -7.21 -14.46 -5.01
CA GLN A 107 -8.54 -13.86 -4.88
C GLN A 107 -8.50 -12.33 -4.99
N ALA A 108 -7.57 -11.67 -4.32
CA ALA A 108 -7.38 -10.22 -4.44
C ALA A 108 -7.08 -9.82 -5.89
N MET A 109 -6.19 -10.54 -6.58
CA MET A 109 -5.90 -10.28 -7.99
C MET A 109 -7.15 -10.47 -8.87
N GLN A 110 -7.91 -11.55 -8.67
CA GLN A 110 -9.12 -11.83 -9.46
C GLN A 110 -10.20 -10.75 -9.26
N ASN A 111 -10.41 -10.30 -8.01
CA ASN A 111 -11.36 -9.23 -7.70
C ASN A 111 -10.93 -7.89 -8.29
N PHE A 112 -9.62 -7.58 -8.23
CA PHE A 112 -9.06 -6.41 -8.89
C PHE A 112 -9.30 -6.47 -10.40
N LEU A 113 -8.96 -7.58 -11.07
CA LEU A 113 -9.07 -7.70 -12.53
C LEU A 113 -10.51 -7.60 -13.04
N GLN A 114 -11.49 -8.11 -12.28
CA GLN A 114 -12.92 -7.99 -12.62
C GLN A 114 -13.39 -6.53 -12.64
N ASP A 115 -12.80 -5.69 -11.80
CA ASP A 115 -13.17 -4.29 -11.64
C ASP A 115 -12.28 -3.34 -12.45
N TYR A 116 -11.03 -3.72 -12.72
CA TYR A 116 -9.95 -2.83 -13.13
C TYR A 116 -10.26 -2.01 -14.39
N GLU A 117 -10.71 -2.65 -15.48
CA GLU A 117 -10.94 -1.94 -16.74
C GLU A 117 -12.09 -0.93 -16.61
N LEU A 118 -13.17 -1.29 -15.91
CA LEU A 118 -14.28 -0.38 -15.63
C LEU A 118 -13.83 0.75 -14.67
N GLY A 119 -13.12 0.41 -13.60
CA GLY A 119 -12.60 1.39 -12.65
C GLY A 119 -11.62 2.37 -13.27
N LYS A 120 -10.81 1.92 -14.24
CA LYS A 120 -9.89 2.77 -14.99
C LYS A 120 -10.65 3.77 -15.87
N GLN A 121 -11.70 3.32 -16.56
CA GLN A 121 -12.61 4.21 -17.30
C GLN A 121 -13.30 5.24 -16.39
N GLN A 122 -13.65 4.81 -15.17
CA GLN A 122 -14.22 5.66 -14.12
C GLN A 122 -13.19 6.53 -13.39
N LYS A 123 -11.90 6.49 -13.77
CA LYS A 123 -10.78 7.19 -13.13
C LYS A 123 -10.54 6.81 -11.66
N ARG A 124 -11.02 5.65 -11.21
CA ARG A 124 -10.70 5.07 -9.89
C ARG A 124 -9.29 4.48 -9.83
N TYR A 125 -8.77 3.96 -10.95
CA TYR A 125 -7.38 3.55 -11.09
C TYR A 125 -6.64 4.51 -12.02
N GLN A 126 -5.62 5.22 -11.53
CA GLN A 126 -4.90 6.23 -12.30
C GLN A 126 -3.38 6.00 -12.30
N THR A 127 -2.77 6.10 -13.48
CA THR A 127 -1.31 6.01 -13.63
C THR A 127 -0.63 7.24 -13.07
N ALA A 128 -0.12 7.15 -11.84
CA ALA A 128 0.68 8.18 -11.19
C ALA A 128 1.66 7.54 -10.19
N ALA A 129 2.70 8.28 -9.80
CA ALA A 129 3.78 7.78 -8.96
C ALA A 129 4.20 8.82 -7.93
N LEU A 130 4.50 8.38 -6.71
CA LEU A 130 5.21 9.24 -5.77
C LEU A 130 6.63 9.54 -6.30
N PRO A 131 7.17 10.74 -6.05
CA PRO A 131 6.69 11.76 -5.10
C PRO A 131 5.89 12.90 -5.76
N THR A 132 5.30 12.72 -6.93
CA THR A 132 4.51 13.78 -7.59
C THR A 132 3.19 13.23 -8.12
N LEU A 133 2.09 13.66 -7.52
CA LEU A 133 0.75 13.19 -7.82
C LEU A 133 -0.10 14.30 -8.46
N PRO A 134 -0.95 13.99 -9.47
CA PRO A 134 -1.66 14.97 -10.28
C PRO A 134 -2.95 15.48 -9.60
N PHE A 135 -2.91 15.70 -8.29
CA PHE A 135 -4.07 16.15 -7.52
C PHE A 135 -3.85 17.54 -6.92
N PRO A 136 -4.89 18.38 -6.83
CA PRO A 136 -4.86 19.62 -6.05
C PRO A 136 -4.55 19.38 -4.57
N ASN A 137 -4.19 20.45 -3.86
CA ASN A 137 -4.01 20.38 -2.41
C ASN A 137 -5.33 19.99 -1.73
N GLN A 138 -5.24 19.22 -0.64
CA GLN A 138 -6.39 18.84 0.21
C GLN A 138 -7.56 18.23 -0.57
N THR A 139 -7.26 17.39 -1.55
CA THR A 139 -8.27 16.68 -2.37
C THR A 139 -8.91 15.52 -1.61
N PHE A 140 -8.14 14.86 -0.74
CA PHE A 140 -8.56 13.66 -0.02
C PHE A 140 -8.60 13.92 1.48
N GLU A 141 -9.46 13.22 2.18
CA GLU A 141 -9.44 13.24 3.63
C GLU A 141 -8.43 12.24 4.18
N LEU A 142 -8.19 11.11 3.50
CA LEU A 142 -7.29 10.05 3.95
C LEU A 142 -6.44 9.51 2.79
N ALA A 143 -5.13 9.47 2.94
CA ALA A 143 -4.22 8.76 2.04
C ALA A 143 -3.62 7.52 2.72
N LEU A 144 -3.66 6.39 2.02
CA LEU A 144 -3.13 5.12 2.47
C LEU A 144 -1.97 4.72 1.56
N CYS A 145 -0.83 4.36 2.13
CA CYS A 145 0.31 3.81 1.39
C CYS A 145 0.72 2.45 1.97
N SER A 146 0.46 1.38 1.23
CA SER A 146 0.74 0.00 1.63
C SER A 146 1.98 -0.54 0.92
N HIS A 147 2.87 -1.23 1.64
CA HIS A 147 3.96 -2.07 1.14
C HIS A 147 4.83 -1.44 0.03
N PHE A 148 5.03 -0.11 0.08
CA PHE A 148 5.91 0.62 -0.82
C PHE A 148 7.06 1.28 -0.04
N LEU A 149 6.90 2.54 0.40
CA LEU A 149 7.94 3.40 0.99
C LEU A 149 8.97 2.64 1.86
N PHE A 150 8.65 2.39 3.13
CA PHE A 150 9.61 1.82 4.07
C PHE A 150 10.04 0.38 3.71
N LEU A 151 9.18 -0.38 3.02
CA LEU A 151 9.49 -1.73 2.57
C LEU A 151 10.69 -1.76 1.62
N TYR A 152 10.77 -0.76 0.73
CA TYR A 152 11.83 -0.60 -0.28
C TYR A 152 12.88 0.44 0.14
N SER A 153 13.23 0.50 1.43
CA SER A 153 14.26 1.44 1.95
C SER A 153 15.67 1.22 1.36
N GLN A 154 15.93 0.08 0.72
CA GLN A 154 17.19 -0.16 0.01
C GLN A 154 17.21 0.52 -1.36
N GLN A 155 16.04 0.68 -1.98
CA GLN A 155 15.86 1.26 -3.31
C GLN A 155 15.65 2.77 -3.25
N TYR A 156 15.03 3.26 -2.18
CA TYR A 156 14.69 4.68 -2.00
C TYR A 156 15.39 5.25 -0.77
N ASP A 157 16.07 6.37 -0.96
CA ASP A 157 16.75 7.08 0.13
C ASP A 157 15.77 7.92 0.97
N VAL A 158 16.30 8.53 2.04
CA VAL A 158 15.50 9.39 2.92
C VAL A 158 14.88 10.57 2.17
N ALA A 159 15.57 11.13 1.17
CA ALA A 159 15.07 12.29 0.42
C ALA A 159 13.82 11.93 -0.38
N PHE A 160 13.78 10.76 -1.01
CA PHE A 160 12.58 10.26 -1.67
C PHE A 160 11.43 10.06 -0.68
N HIS A 161 11.68 9.45 0.49
CA HIS A 161 10.65 9.23 1.50
C HIS A 161 10.03 10.55 1.97
N LEU A 162 10.87 11.55 2.28
CA LEU A 162 10.41 12.88 2.69
C LEU A 162 9.59 13.56 1.59
N ALA A 163 10.05 13.51 0.33
CA ALA A 163 9.32 14.09 -0.79
C ALA A 163 7.96 13.40 -1.01
N ALA A 164 7.92 12.08 -0.95
CA ALA A 164 6.70 11.30 -1.12
C ALA A 164 5.68 11.57 -0.01
N ILE A 165 6.11 11.59 1.25
CA ILE A 165 5.22 11.84 2.39
C ILE A 165 4.71 13.27 2.38
N ARG A 166 5.56 14.24 2.03
CA ARG A 166 5.15 15.64 1.85
C ARG A 166 4.11 15.78 0.75
N GLU A 167 4.24 15.04 -0.34
CA GLU A 167 3.24 15.03 -1.41
C GLU A 167 1.90 14.45 -0.96
N LEU A 168 1.91 13.35 -0.19
CA LEU A 168 0.69 12.79 0.40
C LEU A 168 0.02 13.79 1.36
N LEU A 169 0.79 14.44 2.22
CA LEU A 169 0.30 15.47 3.15
C LEU A 169 -0.20 16.74 2.43
N ARG A 170 0.33 17.05 1.24
CA ARG A 170 -0.17 18.16 0.42
C ARG A 170 -1.60 17.91 -0.03
N ILE A 171 -1.88 16.69 -0.49
CA ILE A 171 -3.15 16.31 -1.12
C ILE A 171 -4.16 15.69 -0.16
N SER A 172 -3.75 15.35 1.07
CA SER A 172 -4.63 14.73 2.06
C SER A 172 -4.50 15.33 3.46
N ALA A 173 -5.58 15.25 4.25
CA ALA A 173 -5.59 15.71 5.65
C ALA A 173 -4.89 14.73 6.61
N GLU A 174 -4.93 13.44 6.29
CA GLU A 174 -4.32 12.37 7.07
C GLU A 174 -3.65 11.34 6.16
N VAL A 175 -2.47 10.87 6.54
CA VAL A 175 -1.68 9.86 5.83
C VAL A 175 -1.43 8.68 6.77
N ARG A 176 -1.72 7.45 6.32
CA ARG A 176 -1.34 6.21 7.01
C ARG A 176 -0.40 5.38 6.13
N ILE A 177 0.72 4.94 6.67
CA ILE A 177 1.77 4.21 5.94
C ILE A 177 2.05 2.89 6.64
N PHE A 178 2.00 1.79 5.92
CA PHE A 178 2.19 0.44 6.44
C PHE A 178 2.96 -0.45 5.42
N PRO A 179 3.82 -1.37 5.85
CA PRO A 179 4.39 -1.51 7.18
C PRO A 179 5.55 -0.53 7.39
N LEU A 180 6.09 -0.47 8.60
CA LEU A 180 7.32 0.28 8.91
C LEU A 180 8.60 -0.59 8.84
N LEU A 181 8.52 -1.78 8.23
CA LEU A 181 9.66 -2.68 8.04
C LEU A 181 10.20 -2.63 6.62
N THR A 182 11.44 -3.05 6.47
CA THR A 182 12.11 -3.38 5.20
C THR A 182 11.86 -4.84 4.79
N LEU A 183 12.20 -5.20 3.54
CA LEU A 183 12.19 -6.60 3.08
C LEU A 183 13.02 -7.57 3.95
N MET A 184 14.00 -7.06 4.72
CA MET A 184 14.87 -7.85 5.62
C MET A 184 14.30 -7.99 7.04
N LEU A 185 13.02 -7.69 7.26
CA LEU A 185 12.35 -7.71 8.57
C LEU A 185 13.02 -6.81 9.62
N LYS A 186 13.65 -5.73 9.17
CA LYS A 186 14.22 -4.69 10.03
C LYS A 186 13.38 -3.43 9.93
N PRO A 187 13.14 -2.69 11.03
CA PRO A 187 12.58 -1.35 10.96
C PRO A 187 13.35 -0.50 9.95
N SER A 188 12.64 0.26 9.12
CA SER A 188 13.29 1.15 8.17
C SER A 188 14.15 2.19 8.91
N PRO A 189 15.38 2.46 8.44
CA PRO A 189 16.23 3.50 9.02
C PRO A 189 15.63 4.90 8.87
N TYR A 190 14.63 5.07 8.00
CA TYR A 190 14.05 6.37 7.68
C TYR A 190 12.84 6.74 8.54
N ILE A 191 12.34 5.84 9.41
CA ILE A 191 11.16 6.13 10.25
C ILE A 191 11.39 7.36 11.13
N GLN A 192 12.49 7.39 11.89
CA GLN A 192 12.79 8.49 12.82
C GLN A 192 13.08 9.81 12.07
N PRO A 193 13.91 9.84 11.02
CA PRO A 193 14.06 11.03 10.17
C PRO A 193 12.74 11.57 9.61
N VAL A 194 11.84 10.68 9.16
CA VAL A 194 10.52 11.06 8.65
C VAL A 194 9.64 11.67 9.74
N ILE A 195 9.57 11.04 10.92
CA ILE A 195 8.78 11.56 12.04
C ILE A 195 9.25 12.95 12.44
N GLN A 196 10.57 13.14 12.59
CA GLN A 196 11.13 14.46 12.93
C GLN A 196 10.78 15.50 11.86
N ALA A 197 10.96 15.18 10.58
CA ALA A 197 10.63 16.11 9.51
C ALA A 197 9.13 16.47 9.47
N CYS A 198 8.23 15.51 9.73
CA CYS A 198 6.80 15.78 9.80
C CYS A 198 6.46 16.74 10.95
N GLN A 199 7.10 16.57 12.11
CA GLN A 199 6.95 17.47 13.26
C GLN A 199 7.50 18.87 12.94
N ASP A 200 8.64 18.97 12.28
CA ASP A 200 9.22 20.25 11.83
C ASP A 200 8.32 20.96 10.80
N TRP A 201 7.53 20.20 10.03
CA TRP A 201 6.50 20.73 9.13
C TRP A 201 5.18 21.08 9.82
N GLY A 202 5.08 20.86 11.14
CA GLY A 202 3.90 21.18 11.94
C GLY A 202 2.82 20.10 11.98
N TYR A 203 3.13 18.87 11.59
CA TYR A 203 2.20 17.72 11.67
C TYR A 203 2.42 16.91 12.94
N VAL A 204 1.36 16.22 13.38
CA VAL A 204 1.45 15.16 14.37
C VAL A 204 1.78 13.86 13.65
N ALA A 205 2.79 13.12 14.13
CA ALA A 205 3.19 11.83 13.60
C ALA A 205 3.32 10.81 14.73
N SER A 206 2.61 9.69 14.64
CA SER A 206 2.57 8.62 15.64
C SER A 206 2.73 7.24 15.01
N ILE A 207 3.34 6.32 15.75
CA ILE A 207 3.40 4.91 15.36
C ILE A 207 2.31 4.17 16.12
N GLU A 208 1.47 3.45 15.40
CA GLU A 208 0.39 2.65 15.96
C GLU A 208 0.58 1.16 15.65
N THR A 209 0.25 0.31 16.61
CA THR A 209 0.19 -1.15 16.39
C THR A 209 -1.17 -1.52 15.81
N VAL A 210 -1.16 -2.39 14.81
CA VAL A 210 -2.36 -2.76 14.05
C VAL A 210 -2.64 -4.26 14.12
N GLY A 211 -3.87 -4.65 13.80
CA GLY A 211 -4.33 -6.04 13.90
C GLY A 211 -3.88 -6.96 12.76
N TYR A 212 -3.06 -6.46 11.82
CA TYR A 212 -2.49 -7.25 10.72
C TYR A 212 -1.00 -7.49 10.95
N GLU A 213 -0.58 -8.75 10.82
CA GLU A 213 0.82 -9.13 10.79
C GLU A 213 0.98 -10.31 9.83
N LEU A 214 1.93 -10.20 8.90
CA LEU A 214 2.33 -11.29 8.01
C LEU A 214 3.84 -11.47 8.07
N GLN A 215 4.57 -10.38 7.83
CA GLN A 215 6.00 -10.31 8.13
C GLN A 215 6.18 -10.13 9.62
N LYS A 216 7.03 -10.95 10.25
CA LYS A 216 7.27 -10.88 11.70
C LYS A 216 7.77 -9.50 12.12
N GLY A 217 7.10 -8.89 13.09
CA GLY A 217 7.33 -7.52 13.55
C GLY A 217 6.71 -6.45 12.64
N GLY A 218 6.03 -6.84 11.56
CA GLY A 218 5.44 -5.97 10.56
C GLY A 218 4.01 -5.59 10.90
N ASN A 219 3.74 -5.22 12.15
CA ASN A 219 2.42 -4.93 12.69
C ASN A 219 2.27 -3.47 13.14
N GLN A 220 3.05 -2.56 12.55
CA GLN A 220 3.03 -1.14 12.87
C GLN A 220 2.73 -0.30 11.63
N MET A 221 1.93 0.74 11.81
CA MET A 221 1.71 1.80 10.84
C MET A 221 2.19 3.14 11.37
N LEU A 222 2.57 4.04 10.48
CA LEU A 222 2.80 5.45 10.77
C LEU A 222 1.53 6.21 10.40
N VAL A 223 0.99 6.99 11.34
CA VAL A 223 -0.14 7.91 11.13
C VAL A 223 0.40 9.33 11.20
N ILE A 224 0.05 10.16 10.21
CA ILE A 224 0.45 11.56 10.15
C ILE A 224 -0.78 12.40 9.82
N HIS A 225 -1.06 13.42 10.63
CA HIS A 225 -2.21 14.30 10.43
C HIS A 225 -1.91 15.71 10.93
N THR A 226 -2.77 16.66 10.57
CA THR A 226 -2.73 18.02 11.15
C THR A 226 -3.04 17.96 12.65
N PRO A 227 -2.44 18.82 13.49
CA PRO A 227 -2.73 18.90 14.93
C PRO A 227 -4.20 19.09 15.27
#